data_AF-A0A4R8M6V5-F1
#
_entry.id   AF-A0A4R8M6V5-F1
#
_cell.length_a   1.000
_cell.length_b   1.000
_cell.length_c   1.000
_cell.angle_alpha   90.00
_cell.angle_beta   90.00
_cell.angle_gamma   90.00
#
_symmetry.space_group_name_H-M   'P 1'
#
loop_
_entity.id
_entity.type
_entity.pdbx_description
1 polymer ?
#
loop_
_entity_poly.entity_id
_entity_poly.type
_entity_poly.pdbx_seq_one_letter_code
_entity_poly.pdbx_strand_id
1 'polypeptide(L)'
;MNRSVAALLCLLWLGLPSPNAWSAPKVPPGSGAGEILQAVPVSLPVLSRIGQRVSLSGFYYGGSIPMVIDDISRTDYNMELPAGCFVPLEGPRPAGLKSGDRITVAGVLKRPGKTSPLKNSPAVLKIASPENVRIVTPRILPPAKMKPRKPEILRRLEKYRPGDLVPGRRFAVLIAGGGGPENNHIRYWNDLLTMYNILLGRGFAAADIFVYYADGAPPGDVEGKIDGTMPVSGTASRTNIQRCFRNIGAVSRDNDFIFILANDHGGGFLEVRTGSLDPGLYGGRITAAGEPDDSISEAQFNLDLNGDGDKNDVLRADESLSMWSGRYYDDDFSADLNRITRYGTMVIHLEQCFSGGFLDDLRAPRRIIFSAAGEQRVSRAHSASPANPRAVQPYNEIFYWFVTALLGETPDGDYAADRNGAPWTPNADYDGNGRVSVFEAFMFARRMNLKDGTPWYEDNNQPGCITVTVDTRNVPEGRDGWLGSRTFF
;
A
#
# COMPACT_ATOMS: atom_id res chain seq x y z
N MET A 1 -34.27 57.43 37.36
CA MET A 1 -35.12 58.63 37.49
C MET A 1 -36.43 58.32 36.77
N ASN A 2 -37.41 57.73 37.46
CA ASN A 2 -38.54 58.38 38.12
C ASN A 2 -39.53 59.08 37.16
N ARG A 3 -40.81 58.68 37.30
CA ARG A 3 -42.06 59.38 36.89
C ARG A 3 -42.40 59.26 35.39
N SER A 4 -43.65 59.10 34.93
CA SER A 4 -44.99 59.03 35.54
C SER A 4 -46.01 59.01 34.37
N VAL A 5 -47.18 58.36 34.57
CA VAL A 5 -48.54 58.88 34.18
C VAL A 5 -48.88 58.85 32.66
N ALA A 6 -50.09 58.60 32.13
CA ALA A 6 -51.50 58.35 32.53
C ALA A 6 -52.17 57.66 31.31
N ALA A 7 -53.07 56.67 31.43
CA ALA A 7 -54.48 56.72 31.85
C ALA A 7 -55.46 57.34 30.83
N LEU A 8 -56.46 56.55 30.38
CA LEU A 8 -57.91 56.74 30.59
C LEU A 8 -58.66 55.54 29.94
N LEU A 9 -59.43 54.69 30.63
CA LEU A 9 -60.79 54.89 31.21
C LEU A 9 -61.85 55.14 30.13
N CYS A 10 -62.89 54.30 29.97
CA CYS A 10 -64.15 54.24 30.74
C CYS A 10 -65.14 53.40 29.87
N LEU A 11 -66.27 52.83 30.26
CA LEU A 11 -67.08 52.60 31.47
C LEU A 11 -68.09 51.50 30.98
N LEU A 12 -68.30 50.34 31.62
CA LEU A 12 -69.09 50.09 32.84
C LEU A 12 -70.59 50.43 32.71
N TRP A 13 -71.45 49.39 32.79
CA TRP A 13 -72.61 49.21 33.70
C TRP A 13 -73.49 48.04 33.18
N LEU A 14 -73.55 46.85 33.80
CA LEU A 14 -74.18 46.41 35.08
C LEU A 14 -75.72 46.48 35.12
N GLY A 15 -76.34 45.33 35.41
CA GLY A 15 -77.77 45.21 35.72
C GLY A 15 -78.29 43.77 35.80
N LEU A 16 -77.92 43.05 36.87
CA LEU A 16 -78.49 41.79 37.41
C LEU A 16 -80.00 41.95 37.78
N PRO A 17 -80.82 40.90 38.13
CA PRO A 17 -80.46 39.72 38.95
C PRO A 17 -81.19 38.36 38.69
N SER A 18 -80.69 37.34 39.37
CA SER A 18 -81.18 35.95 39.63
C SER A 18 -82.21 35.92 40.80
N PRO A 19 -82.81 34.79 41.32
CA PRO A 19 -82.40 33.37 41.26
C PRO A 19 -83.48 32.22 41.29
N ASN A 20 -82.98 30.99 41.10
CA ASN A 20 -83.38 29.66 41.60
C ASN A 20 -84.81 29.08 41.40
N ALA A 21 -84.91 27.90 40.76
CA ALA A 21 -85.03 26.61 41.45
C ALA A 21 -85.28 25.41 40.50
N TRP A 22 -84.81 24.23 40.96
CA TRP A 22 -85.23 22.86 40.66
C TRP A 22 -84.53 22.03 39.57
N SER A 23 -84.20 20.83 40.02
CA SER A 23 -83.37 19.80 39.42
C SER A 23 -84.18 18.68 38.76
N ALA A 24 -83.71 18.29 37.57
CA ALA A 24 -83.85 17.04 36.82
C ALA A 24 -85.25 16.61 36.33
N PRO A 25 -85.32 16.15 35.06
CA PRO A 25 -85.25 14.71 34.84
C PRO A 25 -84.33 14.26 33.68
N LYS A 26 -84.15 12.94 33.65
CA LYS A 26 -83.26 12.09 32.87
C LYS A 26 -83.37 12.21 31.33
N VAL A 27 -82.20 11.97 30.74
CA VAL A 27 -81.85 11.65 29.34
C VAL A 27 -82.84 10.74 28.59
N PRO A 28 -83.15 11.03 27.31
CA PRO A 28 -83.43 10.04 26.29
C PRO A 28 -82.19 9.74 25.42
N PRO A 29 -82.04 8.50 24.90
CA PRO A 29 -80.82 8.02 24.30
C PRO A 29 -80.60 8.62 22.90
N GLY A 30 -79.49 9.36 22.74
CA GLY A 30 -79.02 9.85 21.45
C GLY A 30 -78.39 8.72 20.64
N SER A 31 -79.10 8.31 19.59
CA SER A 31 -78.68 7.44 18.51
C SER A 31 -77.29 7.77 17.96
N GLY A 32 -76.39 6.79 17.98
CA GLY A 32 -75.20 6.78 17.14
C GLY A 32 -75.60 6.60 15.69
N ALA A 33 -75.70 7.70 14.96
CA ALA A 33 -75.55 7.74 13.52
C ALA A 33 -74.31 8.60 13.25
N GLY A 34 -73.22 7.98 12.78
CA GLY A 34 -72.01 8.73 12.43
C GLY A 34 -72.33 9.73 11.32
N GLU A 35 -72.13 11.02 11.59
CA GLU A 35 -72.07 12.03 10.53
C GLU A 35 -71.07 11.57 9.47
N ILE A 36 -71.55 11.33 8.26
CA ILE A 36 -70.70 11.09 7.10
C ILE A 36 -70.07 12.44 6.76
N LEU A 37 -68.92 12.73 7.36
CA LEU A 37 -68.11 13.90 7.01
C LEU A 37 -67.63 13.74 5.57
N GLN A 38 -68.10 14.60 4.68
CA GLN A 38 -67.63 14.65 3.29
C GLN A 38 -66.12 14.96 3.29
N ALA A 39 -65.34 14.10 2.61
CA ALA A 39 -63.91 14.29 2.53
C ALA A 39 -63.57 15.50 1.65
N VAL A 40 -62.79 16.44 2.19
CA VAL A 40 -62.32 17.63 1.46
C VAL A 40 -60.86 17.47 1.08
N PRO A 41 -60.44 17.90 -0.13
CA PRO A 41 -59.03 17.87 -0.52
C PRO A 41 -58.16 18.67 0.45
N VAL A 42 -56.96 18.19 0.71
CA VAL A 42 -55.92 19.00 1.36
C VAL A 42 -55.71 20.28 0.57
N SER A 43 -55.86 21.42 1.24
CA SER A 43 -55.76 22.75 0.64
C SER A 43 -55.61 23.81 1.73
N LEU A 44 -55.14 25.01 1.37
CA LEU A 44 -55.02 26.14 2.30
C LEU A 44 -56.29 26.42 3.13
N PRO A 45 -57.51 26.41 2.57
CA PRO A 45 -58.75 26.65 3.34
C PRO A 45 -58.98 25.66 4.49
N VAL A 46 -58.43 24.44 4.44
CA VAL A 46 -58.56 23.45 5.52
C VAL A 46 -57.97 23.98 6.83
N LEU A 47 -56.95 24.84 6.78
CA LEU A 47 -56.32 25.42 7.97
C LEU A 47 -57.27 26.31 8.78
N SER A 48 -58.35 26.83 8.17
CA SER A 48 -59.39 27.56 8.91
C SER A 48 -60.23 26.67 9.85
N ARG A 49 -60.13 25.34 9.70
CA ARG A 49 -60.89 24.34 10.49
C ARG A 49 -60.11 23.79 11.68
N ILE A 50 -59.04 24.45 12.11
CA ILE A 50 -58.31 24.06 13.33
C ILE A 50 -59.27 24.03 14.52
N GLY A 51 -59.21 22.95 15.30
CA GLY A 51 -60.12 22.67 16.41
C GLY A 51 -61.31 21.79 16.02
N GLN A 52 -61.59 21.62 14.73
CA GLN A 52 -62.74 20.86 14.25
C GLN A 52 -62.37 19.44 13.84
N ARG A 53 -63.37 18.55 13.85
CA ARG A 53 -63.27 17.23 13.21
C ARG A 53 -63.41 17.41 11.70
N VAL A 54 -62.46 16.90 10.94
CA VAL A 54 -62.42 16.99 9.47
C VAL A 54 -62.15 15.61 8.85
N SER A 55 -62.57 15.44 7.62
CA SER A 55 -62.19 14.32 6.75
C SER A 55 -61.41 14.88 5.58
N LEU A 56 -60.13 14.52 5.44
CA LEU A 56 -59.26 15.01 4.36
C LEU A 56 -59.06 13.94 3.30
N SER A 57 -59.04 14.34 2.02
CA SER A 57 -58.63 13.49 0.91
C SER A 57 -57.31 13.96 0.32
N GLY A 58 -56.46 13.01 -0.07
CA GLY A 58 -55.14 13.28 -0.65
C GLY A 58 -54.33 12.01 -0.80
N PHE A 59 -53.02 12.16 -0.99
CA PHE A 59 -52.06 11.06 -1.05
C PHE A 59 -51.35 10.91 0.30
N TYR A 60 -51.20 9.67 0.75
CA TYR A 60 -50.37 9.38 1.91
C TYR A 60 -48.89 9.55 1.56
N TYR A 61 -48.12 10.21 2.41
CA TYR A 61 -46.66 10.18 2.35
C TYR A 61 -46.14 9.65 3.69
N GLY A 62 -45.44 8.53 3.64
CA GLY A 62 -44.91 7.81 4.81
C GLY A 62 -43.43 8.06 5.08
N GLY A 63 -42.86 9.18 4.60
CA GLY A 63 -41.48 9.56 4.95
C GLY A 63 -41.31 9.85 6.44
N SER A 64 -40.17 10.43 6.82
CA SER A 64 -39.80 10.65 8.24
C SER A 64 -40.90 11.30 9.07
N ILE A 65 -41.71 12.17 8.44
CA ILE A 65 -42.97 12.68 8.99
C ILE A 65 -44.15 12.21 8.11
N PRO A 66 -45.03 11.33 8.63
CA PRO A 66 -46.21 10.90 7.89
C PRO A 66 -47.21 12.04 7.69
N MET A 67 -47.73 12.19 6.47
CA MET A 67 -48.65 13.27 6.11
C MET A 67 -49.65 12.85 5.04
N VAL A 68 -50.72 13.63 4.90
CA VAL A 68 -51.57 13.64 3.69
C VAL A 68 -51.20 14.85 2.84
N ILE A 69 -50.95 14.64 1.55
CA ILE A 69 -50.50 15.65 0.57
C ILE A 69 -51.55 15.78 -0.54
N ASP A 70 -51.75 16.97 -1.08
CA ASP A 70 -52.67 17.23 -2.21
C ASP A 70 -52.22 16.51 -3.50
N ASP A 71 -50.93 16.58 -3.81
CA ASP A 71 -50.26 15.99 -4.97
C ASP A 71 -48.93 15.35 -4.56
N ILE A 72 -48.83 14.03 -4.72
CA ILE A 72 -47.65 13.26 -4.33
C ILE A 72 -46.40 13.61 -5.14
N SER A 73 -46.54 14.10 -6.38
CA SER A 73 -45.39 14.48 -7.21
C SER A 73 -44.58 15.63 -6.61
N ARG A 74 -45.18 16.41 -5.70
CA ARG A 74 -44.49 17.47 -4.95
C ARG A 74 -43.29 16.94 -4.16
N THR A 75 -43.30 15.66 -3.77
CA THR A 75 -42.18 15.04 -3.05
C THR A 75 -41.01 14.65 -3.95
N ASP A 76 -41.18 14.75 -5.27
CA ASP A 76 -40.13 14.46 -6.25
C ASP A 76 -39.25 15.67 -6.54
N TYR A 77 -39.70 16.88 -6.14
CA TYR A 77 -38.94 18.12 -6.30
C TYR A 77 -38.17 18.45 -5.01
N ASN A 78 -36.93 18.91 -5.15
CA ASN A 78 -36.11 19.42 -4.05
C ASN A 78 -36.51 20.85 -3.65
N MET A 79 -37.79 21.07 -3.32
CA MET A 79 -38.32 22.34 -2.80
C MET A 79 -39.10 22.09 -1.51
N GLU A 80 -39.19 23.12 -0.66
CA GLU A 80 -40.07 23.07 0.50
C GLU A 80 -41.54 22.92 0.04
N LEU A 81 -42.29 22.01 0.69
CA LEU A 81 -43.71 21.84 0.40
C LEU A 81 -44.46 23.14 0.77
N PRO A 82 -45.22 23.73 -0.17
CA PRO A 82 -45.99 24.95 0.12
C PRO A 82 -47.00 24.73 1.24
N ALA A 83 -47.23 25.77 2.04
CA ALA A 83 -48.25 25.74 3.08
C ALA A 83 -49.63 25.40 2.49
N GLY A 84 -50.36 24.50 3.15
CA GLY A 84 -51.69 24.05 2.71
C GLY A 84 -51.71 22.95 1.66
N CYS A 85 -50.57 22.55 1.09
CA CYS A 85 -50.46 21.37 0.23
C CYS A 85 -50.29 20.07 1.01
N PHE A 86 -50.04 20.15 2.32
CA PHE A 86 -49.88 18.97 3.18
C PHE A 86 -50.46 19.19 4.58
N VAL A 87 -50.82 18.09 5.24
CA VAL A 87 -51.16 18.06 6.67
C VAL A 87 -50.48 16.83 7.31
N PRO A 88 -49.53 17.01 8.24
CA PRO A 88 -48.95 15.91 8.99
C PRO A 88 -49.99 15.15 9.81
N LEU A 89 -49.79 13.84 9.95
CA LEU A 89 -50.69 12.93 10.64
C LEU A 89 -50.09 12.52 12.00
N GLU A 90 -50.88 12.68 13.07
CA GLU A 90 -50.50 12.28 14.43
C GLU A 90 -51.50 11.24 14.95
N GLY A 91 -51.07 10.01 15.16
CA GLY A 91 -51.94 8.93 15.65
C GLY A 91 -51.74 7.59 14.90
N PRO A 92 -52.54 6.57 15.25
CA PRO A 92 -52.45 5.24 14.68
C PRO A 92 -52.89 5.21 13.20
N ARG A 93 -52.33 4.26 12.43
CA ARG A 93 -52.56 4.08 11.00
C ARG A 93 -52.77 2.59 10.69
N PRO A 94 -53.53 2.24 9.63
CA PRO A 94 -53.72 0.85 9.24
C PRO A 94 -52.41 0.23 8.75
N ALA A 95 -52.28 -1.09 8.94
CA ALA A 95 -51.18 -1.85 8.37
C ALA A 95 -51.27 -1.85 6.84
N GLY A 96 -50.11 -1.88 6.16
CA GLY A 96 -50.04 -1.99 4.71
C GLY A 96 -50.22 -0.67 3.94
N LEU A 97 -50.41 0.46 4.64
CA LEU A 97 -50.45 1.80 4.06
C LEU A 97 -49.09 2.19 3.45
N LYS A 98 -49.07 2.67 2.20
CA LYS A 98 -47.85 2.96 1.42
C LYS A 98 -47.82 4.39 0.89
N SER A 99 -46.63 5.00 0.86
CA SER A 99 -46.45 6.33 0.26
C SER A 99 -46.96 6.38 -1.18
N GLY A 100 -47.89 7.29 -1.44
CA GLY A 100 -48.61 7.52 -2.68
C GLY A 100 -49.95 6.79 -2.80
N ASP A 101 -50.39 6.04 -1.77
CA ASP A 101 -51.78 5.60 -1.67
C ASP A 101 -52.69 6.83 -1.64
N ARG A 102 -53.75 6.85 -2.46
CA ARG A 102 -54.81 7.84 -2.32
C ARG A 102 -55.68 7.45 -1.14
N ILE A 103 -55.81 8.34 -0.17
CA ILE A 103 -56.50 8.09 1.10
C ILE A 103 -57.60 9.11 1.39
N THR A 104 -58.53 8.71 2.25
CA THR A 104 -59.30 9.64 3.08
C THR A 104 -58.91 9.43 4.53
N VAL A 105 -58.76 10.52 5.29
CA VAL A 105 -58.36 10.48 6.69
C VAL A 105 -59.24 11.38 7.54
N ALA A 106 -59.91 10.80 8.53
CA ALA A 106 -60.76 11.52 9.48
C ALA A 106 -60.03 11.75 10.82
N GLY A 107 -60.09 12.98 11.33
CA GLY A 107 -59.42 13.33 12.58
C GLY A 107 -59.78 14.71 13.08
N VAL A 108 -59.18 15.12 14.19
CA VAL A 108 -59.31 16.48 14.71
C VAL A 108 -58.09 17.28 14.28
N LEU A 109 -58.31 18.34 13.49
CA LEU A 109 -57.23 19.23 13.07
C LEU A 109 -56.81 20.08 14.26
N LYS A 110 -55.53 20.11 14.62
CA LYS A 110 -55.03 20.84 15.80
C LYS A 110 -53.78 21.64 15.46
N ARG A 111 -53.56 22.70 16.23
CA ARG A 111 -52.25 23.37 16.26
C ARG A 111 -51.28 22.46 17.03
N PRO A 112 -50.07 22.19 16.50
CA PRO A 112 -49.07 21.40 17.21
C PRO A 112 -48.66 22.07 18.53
N GLY A 113 -48.36 21.26 19.56
CA GLY A 113 -47.86 21.77 20.83
C GLY A 113 -46.46 22.38 20.70
N LYS A 114 -46.08 23.29 21.61
CA LYS A 114 -44.76 23.96 21.61
C LYS A 114 -43.57 23.00 21.66
N THR A 115 -43.76 21.83 22.27
CA THR A 115 -42.74 20.77 22.41
C THR A 115 -42.79 19.74 21.29
N SER A 116 -43.73 19.84 20.35
CA SER A 116 -43.86 18.88 19.25
C SER A 116 -42.71 19.05 18.25
N PRO A 117 -42.20 17.95 17.65
CA PRO A 117 -41.30 18.04 16.49
C PRO A 117 -41.96 18.76 15.30
N LEU A 118 -43.29 18.89 15.30
CA LEU A 118 -44.08 19.57 14.28
C LEU A 118 -44.51 20.99 14.69
N LYS A 119 -43.88 21.60 15.70
CA LYS A 119 -44.24 22.94 16.23
C LYS A 119 -44.33 24.05 15.17
N ASN A 120 -43.59 23.91 14.07
CA ASN A 120 -43.58 24.87 12.96
C ASN A 120 -44.62 24.55 11.87
N SER A 121 -45.28 23.39 11.92
CA SER A 121 -46.37 23.07 10.99
C SER A 121 -47.63 23.86 11.36
N PRO A 122 -48.35 24.44 10.38
CA PRO A 122 -49.58 25.21 10.65
C PRO A 122 -50.67 24.40 11.36
N ALA A 123 -50.76 23.10 11.06
CA ALA A 123 -51.69 22.17 11.67
C ALA A 123 -51.16 20.73 11.63
N VAL A 124 -51.69 19.88 12.50
CA VAL A 124 -51.57 18.42 12.48
C VAL A 124 -52.97 17.79 12.55
N LEU A 125 -53.18 16.69 11.85
CA LEU A 125 -54.43 15.94 11.96
C LEU A 125 -54.27 14.83 12.99
N LYS A 126 -54.97 14.96 14.13
CA LYS A 126 -54.98 13.91 15.16
C LYS A 126 -55.98 12.82 14.81
N ILE A 127 -55.46 11.62 14.61
CA ILE A 127 -56.22 10.41 14.26
C ILE A 127 -56.43 9.60 15.55
N ALA A 128 -57.66 9.13 15.79
CA ALA A 128 -58.00 8.38 17.00
C ALA A 128 -57.89 6.84 16.82
N SER A 129 -58.12 6.34 15.61
CA SER A 129 -58.13 4.91 15.29
C SER A 129 -57.62 4.66 13.85
N PRO A 130 -56.94 3.53 13.56
CA PRO A 130 -56.56 3.15 12.20
C PRO A 130 -57.71 3.19 11.18
N GLU A 131 -58.93 2.86 11.60
CA GLU A 131 -60.12 2.81 10.73
C GLU A 131 -60.52 4.17 10.15
N ASN A 132 -60.02 5.25 10.75
CA ASN A 132 -60.21 6.60 10.26
C ASN A 132 -59.35 6.91 9.02
N VAL A 133 -58.41 6.04 8.65
CA VAL A 133 -57.65 6.15 7.40
C VAL A 133 -58.14 5.08 6.44
N ARG A 134 -58.76 5.49 5.33
CA ARG A 134 -59.25 4.58 4.30
C ARG A 134 -58.45 4.77 3.02
N ILE A 135 -57.90 3.68 2.49
CA ILE A 135 -57.25 3.65 1.18
C ILE A 135 -58.34 3.66 0.11
N VAL A 136 -58.40 4.72 -0.67
CA VAL A 136 -59.31 4.90 -1.80
C VAL A 136 -58.73 4.27 -3.05
N THR A 137 -57.44 4.46 -3.28
CA THR A 137 -56.73 3.88 -4.42
C THR A 137 -55.32 3.52 -3.99
N PRO A 138 -54.95 2.22 -3.95
CA PRO A 138 -53.61 1.80 -3.53
C PRO A 138 -52.58 2.13 -4.60
N ARG A 139 -51.37 2.53 -4.19
CA ARG A 139 -50.22 2.65 -5.07
C ARG A 139 -49.64 1.26 -5.34
N ILE A 140 -49.57 0.92 -6.61
CA ILE A 140 -48.89 -0.30 -7.08
C ILE A 140 -47.43 0.08 -7.35
N LEU A 141 -46.54 -0.27 -6.42
CA LEU A 141 -45.09 -0.20 -6.63
C LEU A 141 -44.58 -1.62 -6.95
N PRO A 142 -43.70 -1.80 -7.96
CA PRO A 142 -42.95 -3.04 -8.10
C PRO A 142 -42.10 -3.27 -6.84
N PRO A 143 -41.85 -4.53 -6.43
CA PRO A 143 -41.07 -4.82 -5.24
C PRO A 143 -39.62 -4.33 -5.40
N ALA A 144 -39.30 -3.16 -4.83
CA ALA A 144 -37.95 -2.64 -4.79
C ALA A 144 -37.16 -3.32 -3.64
N LYS A 145 -36.35 -4.33 -3.97
CA LYS A 145 -35.34 -4.87 -3.04
C LYS A 145 -34.03 -4.10 -3.23
N MET A 146 -33.94 -2.87 -2.72
CA MET A 146 -32.64 -2.20 -2.63
C MET A 146 -31.83 -2.81 -1.47
N LYS A 147 -30.91 -3.71 -1.80
CA LYS A 147 -29.83 -4.08 -0.87
C LYS A 147 -28.72 -3.03 -0.99
N PRO A 148 -28.13 -2.54 0.12
CA PRO A 148 -26.94 -1.71 0.04
C PRO A 148 -25.85 -2.46 -0.74
N ARG A 149 -25.30 -1.85 -1.78
CA ARG A 149 -24.14 -2.41 -2.50
C ARG A 149 -22.93 -2.28 -1.58
N LYS A 150 -22.28 -3.42 -1.29
CA LYS A 150 -21.01 -3.43 -0.57
C LYS A 150 -19.96 -2.66 -1.40
N PRO A 151 -19.25 -1.67 -0.83
CA PRO A 151 -18.17 -0.96 -1.52
C PRO A 151 -17.14 -1.93 -2.12
N GLU A 152 -16.64 -1.60 -3.31
CA GLU A 152 -15.69 -2.44 -4.06
C GLU A 152 -14.43 -2.79 -3.26
N ILE A 153 -13.91 -1.83 -2.48
CA ILE A 153 -12.77 -2.05 -1.59
C ILE A 153 -13.01 -3.19 -0.58
N LEU A 154 -14.22 -3.26 0.01
CA LEU A 154 -14.53 -4.29 0.98
C LEU A 154 -14.73 -5.67 0.34
N ARG A 155 -15.20 -5.73 -0.92
CA ARG A 155 -15.22 -6.97 -1.69
C ARG A 155 -13.81 -7.46 -2.04
N ARG A 156 -12.91 -6.54 -2.40
CA ARG A 156 -11.50 -6.87 -2.67
C ARG A 156 -10.75 -7.30 -1.42
N LEU A 157 -11.15 -6.84 -0.23
CA LEU A 157 -10.52 -7.23 1.03
C LEU A 157 -11.03 -8.57 1.57
N GLU A 158 -12.23 -9.02 1.19
CA GLU A 158 -12.79 -10.31 1.62
C GLU A 158 -12.00 -11.55 1.17
N LYS A 159 -11.19 -11.43 0.10
CA LYS A 159 -10.28 -12.49 -0.33
C LYS A 159 -9.04 -12.65 0.55
N TYR A 160 -8.80 -11.72 1.46
CA TYR A 160 -7.64 -11.70 2.35
C TYR A 160 -8.07 -12.02 3.78
N ARG A 161 -7.34 -12.90 4.45
CA ARG A 161 -7.52 -13.13 5.89
C ARG A 161 -7.02 -11.90 6.65
N PRO A 162 -7.50 -11.62 7.87
CA PRO A 162 -7.01 -10.48 8.67
C PRO A 162 -5.49 -10.43 8.83
N GLY A 163 -4.81 -11.59 8.85
CA GLY A 163 -3.35 -11.67 8.87
C GLY A 163 -2.66 -11.25 7.56
N ASP A 164 -3.33 -11.40 6.42
CA ASP A 164 -2.85 -10.97 5.10
C ASP A 164 -2.97 -9.43 4.92
N LEU A 165 -3.62 -8.74 5.87
CA LEU A 165 -3.80 -7.29 5.90
C LEU A 165 -2.81 -6.58 6.84
N VAL A 166 -1.99 -7.34 7.58
CA VAL A 166 -0.87 -6.78 8.35
C VAL A 166 0.25 -6.48 7.36
N PRO A 167 0.78 -5.24 7.30
CA PRO A 167 1.94 -4.96 6.46
C PRO A 167 3.10 -5.92 6.79
N GLY A 168 3.72 -6.49 5.77
CA GLY A 168 4.90 -7.33 5.96
C GLY A 168 6.05 -6.56 6.61
N ARG A 169 6.87 -7.27 7.37
CA ARG A 169 8.14 -6.75 7.87
C ARG A 169 9.13 -6.62 6.72
N ARG A 170 10.13 -5.76 6.90
CA ARG A 170 11.22 -5.58 5.95
C ARG A 170 12.54 -5.91 6.64
N PHE A 171 13.20 -6.96 6.21
CA PHE A 171 14.50 -7.38 6.73
C PHE A 171 15.60 -7.04 5.74
N ALA A 172 16.77 -6.65 6.23
CA ALA A 172 17.94 -6.49 5.40
C ALA A 172 19.18 -7.15 6.01
N VAL A 173 20.03 -7.73 5.18
CA VAL A 173 21.35 -8.26 5.56
C VAL A 173 22.40 -7.62 4.68
N LEU A 174 23.28 -6.82 5.27
CA LEU A 174 24.34 -6.07 4.60
C LEU A 174 25.69 -6.71 4.99
N ILE A 175 26.44 -7.20 4.01
CA ILE A 175 27.63 -8.02 4.22
C ILE A 175 28.82 -7.41 3.48
N ALA A 176 29.91 -7.18 4.20
CA ALA A 176 31.21 -6.80 3.66
C ALA A 176 32.30 -7.63 4.36
N GLY A 177 32.96 -8.51 3.62
CA GLY A 177 33.96 -9.44 4.13
C GLY A 177 35.19 -8.82 4.79
N GLY A 178 35.72 -7.74 4.22
CA GLY A 178 37.00 -7.13 4.57
C GLY A 178 38.22 -7.88 4.05
N GLY A 179 38.20 -9.21 3.84
CA GLY A 179 39.32 -9.98 3.27
C GLY A 179 40.66 -9.93 4.03
N GLY A 180 40.69 -9.33 5.22
CA GLY A 180 41.90 -9.02 6.00
C GLY A 180 42.21 -7.51 6.05
N PRO A 181 43.06 -7.03 6.97
CA PRO A 181 43.36 -5.61 7.13
C PRO A 181 43.84 -4.91 5.85
N GLU A 182 44.63 -5.61 5.03
CA GLU A 182 45.22 -5.11 3.79
C GLU A 182 44.24 -5.04 2.61
N ASN A 183 43.15 -5.79 2.69
CA ASN A 183 42.15 -5.93 1.62
C ASN A 183 40.83 -5.20 1.96
N ASN A 184 40.67 -4.70 3.19
CA ASN A 184 39.45 -4.04 3.64
C ASN A 184 39.39 -2.59 3.13
N HIS A 185 39.03 -2.42 1.87
CA HIS A 185 38.93 -1.11 1.24
C HIS A 185 37.71 -0.32 1.72
N ILE A 186 37.87 1.00 1.87
CA ILE A 186 36.83 1.86 2.43
C ILE A 186 35.51 1.87 1.63
N ARG A 187 35.58 1.58 0.32
CA ARG A 187 34.38 1.48 -0.54
C ARG A 187 33.35 0.48 -0.04
N TYR A 188 33.80 -0.62 0.58
CA TYR A 188 32.88 -1.65 1.06
C TYR A 188 32.02 -1.12 2.20
N TRP A 189 32.63 -0.36 3.12
CA TRP A 189 31.90 0.33 4.19
C TRP A 189 30.93 1.36 3.64
N ASN A 190 31.37 2.19 2.70
CA ASN A 190 30.55 3.26 2.12
C ASN A 190 29.33 2.72 1.39
N ASP A 191 29.47 1.64 0.60
CA ASP A 191 28.33 0.97 -0.02
C ASP A 191 27.31 0.52 1.05
N LEU A 192 27.76 -0.16 2.10
CA LEU A 192 26.87 -0.64 3.15
C LEU A 192 26.17 0.52 3.88
N LEU A 193 26.91 1.59 4.23
CA LEU A 193 26.38 2.77 4.90
C LEU A 193 25.34 3.51 4.03
N THR A 194 25.63 3.68 2.75
CA THR A 194 24.70 4.31 1.80
C THR A 194 23.43 3.48 1.66
N MET A 195 23.54 2.16 1.51
CA MET A 195 22.35 1.30 1.42
C MET A 195 21.58 1.25 2.73
N TYR A 196 22.26 1.21 3.88
CA TYR A 196 21.63 1.28 5.20
C TYR A 196 20.74 2.52 5.32
N ASN A 197 21.25 3.69 4.93
CA ASN A 197 20.50 4.95 4.96
C ASN A 197 19.31 4.94 3.98
N ILE A 198 19.48 4.39 2.77
CA ILE A 198 18.38 4.22 1.81
C ILE A 198 17.28 3.34 2.42
N LEU A 199 17.63 2.19 3.00
CA LEU A 199 16.68 1.24 3.59
C LEU A 199 15.89 1.89 4.75
N LEU A 200 16.56 2.65 5.62
CA LEU A 200 15.87 3.43 6.65
C LEU A 200 14.87 4.41 6.05
N GLY A 201 15.28 5.15 5.01
CA GLY A 201 14.41 6.08 4.28
C GLY A 201 13.22 5.41 3.58
N ARG A 202 13.34 4.11 3.24
CA ARG A 202 12.28 3.28 2.65
C ARG A 202 11.45 2.50 3.68
N GLY A 203 11.63 2.79 4.98
CA GLY A 203 10.79 2.26 6.04
C GLY A 203 11.18 0.85 6.50
N PHE A 204 12.45 0.47 6.35
CA PHE A 204 13.02 -0.65 7.11
C PHE A 204 13.25 -0.19 8.55
N ALA A 205 12.92 -1.05 9.52
CA ALA A 205 13.25 -0.78 10.91
C ALA A 205 14.75 -1.05 11.12
N ALA A 206 15.47 -0.16 11.80
CA ALA A 206 16.90 -0.35 12.10
C ALA A 206 17.19 -1.69 12.81
N ALA A 207 16.26 -2.16 13.65
CA ALA A 207 16.36 -3.45 14.34
C ALA A 207 16.25 -4.67 13.42
N ASP A 208 15.78 -4.49 12.19
CA ASP A 208 15.62 -5.52 11.16
C ASP A 208 16.66 -5.36 10.03
N ILE A 209 17.66 -4.49 10.19
CA ILE A 209 18.82 -4.36 9.30
C ILE A 209 20.06 -4.92 10.01
N PHE A 210 20.59 -6.04 9.51
CA PHE A 210 21.73 -6.74 10.10
C PHE A 210 22.98 -6.47 9.26
N VAL A 211 24.02 -5.91 9.89
CA VAL A 211 25.26 -5.50 9.21
C VAL A 211 26.42 -6.38 9.68
N TYR A 212 27.05 -7.09 8.76
CA TYR A 212 28.24 -7.90 9.02
C TYR A 212 29.41 -7.30 8.25
N TYR A 213 30.37 -6.73 8.98
CA TYR A 213 31.46 -5.96 8.38
C TYR A 213 32.79 -6.40 8.99
N ALA A 214 33.74 -6.82 8.15
CA ALA A 214 35.14 -7.10 8.50
C ALA A 214 35.30 -7.79 9.87
N ASP A 215 36.11 -7.22 10.77
CA ASP A 215 36.36 -7.70 12.12
C ASP A 215 35.18 -7.51 13.09
N GLY A 216 34.13 -6.78 12.69
CA GLY A 216 32.97 -6.44 13.49
C GLY A 216 33.01 -5.04 14.07
N ALA A 217 34.01 -4.22 13.70
CA ALA A 217 34.12 -2.82 14.10
C ALA A 217 33.96 -1.87 12.90
N PRO A 218 33.32 -0.71 13.08
CA PRO A 218 33.32 0.33 12.05
C PRO A 218 34.75 0.83 11.79
N PRO A 219 35.10 1.22 10.55
CA PRO A 219 36.38 1.83 10.29
C PRO A 219 36.50 3.18 11.00
N GLY A 220 37.73 3.53 11.36
CA GLY A 220 38.07 4.87 11.87
C GLY A 220 37.76 5.97 10.87
N ASP A 221 38.12 7.20 11.21
CA ASP A 221 38.07 8.30 10.24
C ASP A 221 39.30 8.22 9.32
N VAL A 222 39.09 7.73 8.10
CA VAL A 222 40.14 7.42 7.13
C VAL A 222 39.77 8.02 5.77
N GLU A 223 40.78 8.19 4.93
CA GLU A 223 40.60 8.76 3.60
C GLU A 223 39.52 8.02 2.79
N GLY A 224 38.62 8.78 2.17
CA GLY A 224 37.53 8.27 1.34
C GLY A 224 36.31 7.73 2.08
N LYS A 225 36.34 7.68 3.42
CA LYS A 225 35.15 7.35 4.21
C LYS A 225 34.12 8.47 4.05
N ILE A 226 32.86 8.10 3.82
CA ILE A 226 31.76 9.07 3.82
C ILE A 226 31.30 9.37 5.25
N ASP A 227 30.76 10.56 5.46
CA ASP A 227 30.26 10.99 6.76
C ASP A 227 29.16 10.06 7.27
N GLY A 228 29.28 9.69 8.54
CA GLY A 228 28.28 8.88 9.25
C GLY A 228 28.78 7.50 9.67
N THR A 229 27.86 6.73 10.25
CA THR A 229 28.10 5.37 10.70
C THR A 229 26.81 4.57 10.73
N MET A 230 26.94 3.25 10.79
CA MET A 230 25.81 2.32 10.95
C MET A 230 26.13 1.28 12.05
N PRO A 231 25.13 0.74 12.74
CA PRO A 231 25.34 -0.33 13.72
C PRO A 231 25.91 -1.58 13.04
N VAL A 232 27.00 -2.13 13.57
CA VAL A 232 27.57 -3.41 13.12
C VAL A 232 27.03 -4.53 14.01
N SER A 233 26.36 -5.50 13.41
CA SER A 233 25.79 -6.68 14.09
C SER A 233 26.86 -7.73 14.46
N GLY A 234 28.02 -7.70 13.81
CA GLY A 234 29.20 -8.47 14.20
C GLY A 234 30.20 -8.66 13.06
N THR A 235 31.23 -9.45 13.33
CA THR A 235 32.25 -9.86 12.37
C THR A 235 31.64 -10.54 11.14
N ALA A 236 32.14 -10.21 9.95
CA ALA A 236 31.81 -10.87 8.69
C ALA A 236 32.40 -12.28 8.65
N SER A 237 31.63 -13.22 9.19
CA SER A 237 31.95 -14.65 9.21
C SER A 237 30.74 -15.47 8.78
N ARG A 238 31.00 -16.60 8.12
CA ARG A 238 29.96 -17.56 7.74
C ARG A 238 29.06 -17.92 8.93
N THR A 239 29.65 -18.20 10.10
CA THR A 239 28.90 -18.55 11.31
C THR A 239 27.88 -17.48 11.72
N ASN A 240 28.27 -16.20 11.67
CA ASN A 240 27.38 -15.11 12.06
C ASN A 240 26.26 -14.89 11.02
N ILE A 241 26.60 -14.97 9.73
CA ILE A 241 25.63 -14.79 8.63
C ILE A 241 24.63 -15.96 8.59
N GLN A 242 25.10 -17.20 8.71
CA GLN A 242 24.26 -18.39 8.82
C GLN A 242 23.29 -18.27 10.01
N ARG A 243 23.76 -17.77 11.17
CA ARG A 243 22.91 -17.50 12.33
C ARG A 243 21.85 -16.45 12.02
N CYS A 244 22.21 -15.39 11.30
CA CYS A 244 21.28 -14.36 10.84
C CYS A 244 20.17 -14.94 9.97
N PHE A 245 20.53 -15.67 8.91
CA PHE A 245 19.57 -16.28 7.99
C PHE A 245 18.62 -17.24 8.71
N ARG A 246 19.15 -18.07 9.62
CA ARG A 246 18.31 -18.93 10.46
C ARG A 246 17.33 -18.12 11.32
N ASN A 247 17.78 -17.03 11.93
CA ASN A 247 16.94 -16.20 12.79
C ASN A 247 15.83 -15.49 11.99
N ILE A 248 16.15 -14.97 10.79
CA ILE A 248 15.15 -14.40 9.88
C ILE A 248 14.14 -15.47 9.47
N GLY A 249 14.59 -16.64 9.02
CA GLY A 249 13.73 -17.74 8.61
C GLY A 249 12.78 -18.24 9.72
N ALA A 250 13.18 -18.11 11.00
CA ALA A 250 12.34 -18.46 12.13
C ALA A 250 11.14 -17.50 12.32
N VAL A 251 11.27 -16.24 11.88
CA VAL A 251 10.27 -15.18 12.14
C VAL A 251 9.58 -14.64 10.89
N SER A 252 10.15 -14.85 9.71
CA SER A 252 9.64 -14.30 8.45
C SER A 252 8.34 -15.00 8.00
N ARG A 253 7.54 -14.27 7.22
CA ARG A 253 6.21 -14.62 6.73
C ARG A 253 6.08 -14.35 5.23
N ASP A 254 5.04 -14.89 4.61
CA ASP A 254 4.82 -14.86 3.16
C ASP A 254 4.59 -13.46 2.56
N ASN A 255 4.40 -12.43 3.38
CA ASN A 255 4.23 -11.04 2.97
C ASN A 255 5.44 -10.16 3.31
N ASP A 256 6.51 -10.70 3.91
CA ASP A 256 7.70 -9.94 4.30
C ASP A 256 8.61 -9.66 3.10
N PHE A 257 9.35 -8.55 3.15
CA PHE A 257 10.35 -8.21 2.15
C PHE A 257 11.76 -8.43 2.71
N ILE A 258 12.65 -9.04 1.94
CA ILE A 258 14.03 -9.29 2.36
C ILE A 258 15.00 -8.67 1.34
N PHE A 259 15.96 -7.89 1.82
CA PHE A 259 17.06 -7.37 1.01
C PHE A 259 18.40 -7.93 1.49
N ILE A 260 19.24 -8.39 0.57
CA ILE A 260 20.59 -8.84 0.87
C ILE A 260 21.54 -8.08 -0.03
N LEU A 261 22.54 -7.43 0.56
CA LEU A 261 23.69 -6.87 -0.15
C LEU A 261 24.92 -7.60 0.34
N ALA A 262 25.68 -8.20 -0.56
CA ALA A 262 27.02 -8.68 -0.29
C ALA A 262 28.01 -7.96 -1.20
N ASN A 263 29.00 -7.33 -0.58
CA ASN A 263 30.16 -6.77 -1.26
C ASN A 263 31.44 -7.24 -0.58
N ASP A 264 32.58 -6.78 -1.08
CA ASP A 264 33.98 -7.11 -0.73
C ASP A 264 34.73 -7.71 -1.93
N HIS A 265 35.74 -8.53 -1.69
CA HIS A 265 36.44 -9.30 -2.71
C HIS A 265 35.72 -10.62 -2.97
N GLY A 266 35.92 -11.16 -4.16
CA GLY A 266 35.35 -12.44 -4.54
C GLY A 266 36.39 -13.30 -5.23
N GLY A 267 36.12 -14.61 -5.26
CA GLY A 267 36.96 -15.56 -5.96
C GLY A 267 36.19 -16.43 -6.93
N GLY A 268 36.86 -16.87 -7.99
CA GLY A 268 36.32 -17.65 -9.10
C GLY A 268 37.40 -17.84 -10.17
N PHE A 269 37.00 -18.28 -11.36
CA PHE A 269 37.91 -18.45 -12.48
C PHE A 269 37.88 -17.24 -13.43
N LEU A 270 39.02 -16.63 -13.71
CA LEU A 270 39.13 -15.55 -14.69
C LEU A 270 39.45 -16.12 -16.07
N GLU A 271 38.57 -15.95 -17.05
CA GLU A 271 38.82 -16.44 -18.42
C GLU A 271 39.65 -15.49 -19.28
N VAL A 272 39.47 -14.19 -19.09
CA VAL A 272 40.06 -13.16 -19.95
C VAL A 272 41.05 -12.36 -19.14
N ARG A 273 42.25 -12.16 -19.70
CA ARG A 273 43.26 -11.31 -19.09
C ARG A 273 42.67 -9.94 -18.78
N THR A 274 42.74 -9.54 -17.52
CA THR A 274 42.18 -8.29 -17.04
C THR A 274 43.24 -7.48 -16.31
N GLY A 275 43.71 -6.41 -16.95
CA GLY A 275 44.86 -5.64 -16.45
C GLY A 275 46.12 -6.52 -16.41
N SER A 276 46.69 -6.69 -15.22
CA SER A 276 47.85 -7.55 -14.98
C SER A 276 47.50 -8.98 -14.55
N LEU A 277 46.22 -9.32 -14.43
CA LEU A 277 45.76 -10.67 -14.06
C LEU A 277 45.64 -11.52 -15.32
N ASP A 278 46.40 -12.61 -15.39
CA ASP A 278 46.28 -13.62 -16.43
C ASP A 278 45.10 -14.56 -16.13
N PRO A 279 44.54 -15.25 -17.14
CA PRO A 279 43.50 -16.25 -16.90
C PRO A 279 43.92 -17.29 -15.86
N GLY A 280 43.01 -17.69 -14.98
CA GLY A 280 43.31 -18.62 -13.90
C GLY A 280 42.33 -18.54 -12.72
N LEU A 281 42.54 -19.44 -11.75
CA LEU A 281 41.74 -19.51 -10.53
C LEU A 281 42.22 -18.48 -9.49
N TYR A 282 41.36 -17.53 -9.13
CA TYR A 282 41.63 -16.53 -8.12
C TYR A 282 40.63 -16.68 -6.99
N GLY A 283 41.03 -17.23 -5.86
CA GLY A 283 40.17 -17.28 -4.67
C GLY A 283 38.98 -18.26 -4.74
N GLY A 284 38.63 -18.80 -5.91
CA GLY A 284 37.67 -19.89 -6.04
C GLY A 284 38.23 -21.24 -5.56
N ARG A 285 37.47 -22.30 -5.77
CA ARG A 285 37.85 -23.68 -5.43
C ARG A 285 37.52 -24.62 -6.58
N ILE A 286 38.47 -25.44 -7.03
CA ILE A 286 38.16 -26.51 -7.99
C ILE A 286 37.21 -27.53 -7.36
N THR A 287 36.15 -27.89 -8.08
CA THR A 287 35.13 -28.84 -7.67
C THR A 287 34.85 -29.86 -8.78
N ALA A 288 34.39 -31.05 -8.38
CA ALA A 288 33.85 -32.05 -9.30
C ALA A 288 32.32 -31.98 -9.41
N ALA A 289 31.66 -31.15 -8.59
CA ALA A 289 30.21 -31.17 -8.36
C ALA A 289 29.45 -29.94 -8.91
N GLY A 290 30.13 -28.99 -9.55
CA GLY A 290 29.51 -27.76 -10.08
C GLY A 290 28.58 -27.98 -11.29
N GLU A 291 27.97 -26.89 -11.75
CA GLU A 291 27.00 -26.88 -12.83
C GLU A 291 27.67 -27.17 -14.20
N PRO A 292 26.95 -27.68 -15.21
CA PRO A 292 27.52 -27.96 -16.53
C PRO A 292 28.16 -26.74 -17.21
N ASP A 293 27.65 -25.54 -16.91
CA ASP A 293 28.07 -24.28 -17.50
C ASP A 293 29.38 -23.74 -16.86
N ASP A 294 29.77 -24.26 -15.69
CA ASP A 294 31.01 -23.90 -14.96
C ASP A 294 32.27 -24.58 -15.52
N SER A 295 32.17 -25.21 -16.69
CA SER A 295 33.24 -26.06 -17.21
C SER A 295 34.46 -25.25 -17.67
N ILE A 296 35.61 -25.51 -17.07
CA ILE A 296 36.90 -24.87 -17.35
C ILE A 296 37.82 -25.90 -17.98
N SER A 297 38.20 -25.68 -19.25
CA SER A 297 39.19 -26.53 -19.92
C SER A 297 40.62 -26.08 -19.60
N GLU A 298 41.38 -26.93 -18.93
CA GLU A 298 42.81 -26.71 -18.68
C GLU A 298 43.60 -26.52 -19.97
N ALA A 299 43.29 -27.32 -21.00
CA ALA A 299 43.95 -27.29 -22.30
C ALA A 299 43.76 -25.93 -23.00
N GLN A 300 42.56 -25.35 -22.87
CA GLN A 300 42.23 -24.04 -23.44
C GLN A 300 43.11 -22.92 -22.85
N PHE A 301 43.38 -22.98 -21.55
CA PHE A 301 44.14 -21.95 -20.84
C PHE A 301 45.62 -22.30 -20.64
N ASN A 302 46.03 -23.52 -20.99
CA ASN A 302 47.37 -24.06 -20.74
C ASN A 302 47.74 -24.00 -19.24
N LEU A 303 46.81 -24.37 -18.37
CA LEU A 303 46.95 -24.39 -16.92
C LEU A 303 46.77 -25.81 -16.39
N ASP A 304 47.50 -26.15 -15.32
CA ASP A 304 47.28 -27.35 -14.50
C ASP A 304 46.60 -26.83 -13.22
N LEU A 305 45.27 -26.85 -13.20
CA LEU A 305 44.42 -26.28 -12.16
C LEU A 305 44.20 -27.25 -11.01
N ASN A 306 44.18 -28.56 -11.26
CA ASN A 306 44.03 -29.59 -10.23
C ASN A 306 45.37 -30.06 -9.63
N GLY A 307 46.50 -29.75 -10.27
CA GLY A 307 47.85 -30.08 -9.83
C GLY A 307 48.25 -31.54 -10.07
N ASP A 308 47.60 -32.25 -11.00
CA ASP A 308 47.89 -33.66 -11.28
C ASP A 308 49.03 -33.89 -12.27
N GLY A 309 49.57 -32.80 -12.84
CA GLY A 309 50.71 -32.82 -13.74
C GLY A 309 50.36 -32.92 -15.22
N ASP A 310 49.08 -32.97 -15.58
CA ASP A 310 48.61 -32.77 -16.95
C ASP A 310 47.75 -31.50 -17.10
N LYS A 311 47.18 -31.29 -18.29
CA LYS A 311 46.44 -30.07 -18.66
C LYS A 311 45.27 -30.39 -19.59
N ASN A 312 44.75 -31.59 -19.53
CA ASN A 312 43.73 -32.07 -20.47
C ASN A 312 42.35 -32.17 -19.81
N ASP A 313 42.24 -31.76 -18.55
CA ASP A 313 40.99 -31.86 -17.84
C ASP A 313 40.01 -30.76 -18.20
N VAL A 314 38.75 -31.09 -17.96
CA VAL A 314 37.65 -30.13 -17.89
C VAL A 314 37.14 -30.16 -16.46
N LEU A 315 37.45 -29.11 -15.72
CA LEU A 315 37.16 -28.95 -14.31
C LEU A 315 36.02 -27.96 -14.10
N ARG A 316 35.64 -27.71 -12.85
CA ARG A 316 34.71 -26.66 -12.46
C ARG A 316 35.28 -25.89 -11.28
N ALA A 317 34.81 -24.68 -11.06
CA ALA A 317 35.21 -23.87 -9.92
C ALA A 317 34.00 -23.31 -9.19
N ASP A 318 34.01 -23.40 -7.87
CA ASP A 318 33.05 -22.70 -7.02
C ASP A 318 33.51 -21.26 -6.83
N GLU A 319 32.58 -20.32 -6.94
CA GLU A 319 32.78 -18.94 -6.61
C GLU A 319 32.73 -18.72 -5.10
N SER A 320 33.36 -17.63 -4.65
CA SER A 320 33.37 -17.30 -3.23
C SER A 320 33.26 -15.82 -2.97
N LEU A 321 32.66 -15.52 -1.83
CA LEU A 321 32.72 -14.22 -1.20
C LEU A 321 33.82 -14.24 -0.14
N SER A 322 34.74 -13.28 -0.20
CA SER A 322 35.76 -13.13 0.83
C SER A 322 35.11 -12.75 2.15
N MET A 323 35.55 -13.35 3.24
CA MET A 323 35.10 -13.07 4.60
C MET A 323 36.29 -12.61 5.43
N TRP A 324 36.03 -12.02 6.60
CA TRP A 324 37.10 -11.72 7.55
C TRP A 324 37.78 -12.99 8.07
N SER A 325 37.03 -14.10 8.04
CA SER A 325 37.43 -15.42 8.55
C SER A 325 37.37 -16.47 7.45
N GLY A 326 38.04 -16.22 6.32
CA GLY A 326 38.17 -17.16 5.22
C GLY A 326 37.27 -16.82 4.03
N ARG A 327 36.54 -17.80 3.53
CA ARG A 327 35.69 -17.66 2.34
C ARG A 327 34.31 -18.25 2.57
N TYR A 328 33.34 -17.71 1.87
CA TYR A 328 31.98 -18.20 1.84
C TYR A 328 31.63 -18.58 0.40
N TYR A 329 31.72 -19.87 0.11
CA TYR A 329 31.40 -20.40 -1.22
C TYR A 329 29.90 -20.26 -1.50
N ASP A 330 29.56 -20.04 -2.76
CA ASP A 330 28.22 -19.96 -3.33
C ASP A 330 27.26 -21.07 -2.87
N ASP A 331 27.65 -22.34 -2.96
CA ASP A 331 26.94 -23.54 -2.49
C ASP A 331 26.53 -23.39 -1.01
N ASP A 332 27.53 -23.05 -0.20
CA ASP A 332 27.41 -22.90 1.24
C ASP A 332 26.50 -21.72 1.59
N PHE A 333 26.65 -20.61 0.86
CA PHE A 333 25.84 -19.40 1.01
C PHE A 333 24.39 -19.67 0.64
N SER A 334 24.16 -20.35 -0.48
CA SER A 334 22.82 -20.74 -0.95
C SER A 334 22.15 -21.69 0.04
N ALA A 335 22.84 -22.73 0.50
CA ALA A 335 22.32 -23.66 1.50
C ALA A 335 21.92 -22.94 2.80
N ASP A 336 22.73 -21.98 3.26
CA ASP A 336 22.45 -21.15 4.43
C ASP A 336 21.29 -20.18 4.20
N LEU A 337 21.20 -19.55 3.03
CA LEU A 337 20.11 -18.64 2.67
C LEU A 337 18.76 -19.37 2.50
N ASN A 338 18.79 -20.58 1.91
CA ASN A 338 17.60 -21.41 1.65
C ASN A 338 16.90 -21.90 2.92
N ARG A 339 17.47 -21.65 4.10
CA ARG A 339 16.78 -21.82 5.39
C ARG A 339 15.68 -20.79 5.62
N ILE A 340 15.68 -19.67 4.88
CA ILE A 340 14.57 -18.70 4.86
C ILE A 340 13.54 -19.17 3.83
N THR A 341 12.46 -19.80 4.30
CA THR A 341 11.45 -20.43 3.43
C THR A 341 10.19 -19.59 3.20
N ARG A 342 10.01 -18.49 3.95
CA ARG A 342 8.83 -17.62 3.86
C ARG A 342 9.24 -16.16 3.69
N TYR A 343 8.81 -15.56 2.59
CA TYR A 343 8.98 -14.15 2.24
C TYR A 343 8.05 -13.84 1.07
N GLY A 344 7.61 -12.59 0.92
CA GLY A 344 6.88 -12.11 -0.25
C GLY A 344 7.80 -11.89 -1.44
N THR A 345 8.90 -11.17 -1.23
CA THR A 345 9.96 -10.95 -2.22
C THR A 345 11.31 -10.86 -1.52
N MET A 346 12.34 -11.43 -2.14
CA MET A 346 13.73 -11.30 -1.70
C MET A 346 14.58 -10.70 -2.83
N VAL A 347 15.35 -9.66 -2.53
CA VAL A 347 16.26 -9.01 -3.47
C VAL A 347 17.68 -9.25 -2.98
N ILE A 348 18.54 -9.77 -3.86
CA ILE A 348 19.93 -10.14 -3.56
C ILE A 348 20.84 -9.40 -4.54
N HIS A 349 21.74 -8.58 -3.99
CA HIS A 349 22.71 -7.80 -4.72
C HIS A 349 24.12 -8.23 -4.35
N LEU A 350 24.90 -8.67 -5.34
CA LEU A 350 26.24 -9.22 -5.17
C LEU A 350 27.27 -8.35 -5.91
N GLU A 351 28.23 -7.77 -5.20
CA GLU A 351 29.18 -6.77 -5.74
C GLU A 351 30.59 -7.32 -5.97
N GLN A 352 30.91 -8.48 -5.42
CA GLN A 352 32.25 -9.05 -5.47
C GLN A 352 32.65 -9.50 -6.89
N CYS A 353 33.95 -9.70 -7.14
CA CYS A 353 34.44 -10.36 -8.35
C CYS A 353 33.79 -11.74 -8.50
N PHE A 354 33.53 -12.17 -9.73
CA PHE A 354 32.92 -13.47 -10.04
C PHE A 354 31.49 -13.63 -9.47
N SER A 355 30.84 -12.55 -9.01
CA SER A 355 29.50 -12.59 -8.40
C SER A 355 28.40 -13.17 -9.28
N GLY A 356 28.62 -13.30 -10.59
CA GLY A 356 27.70 -13.95 -11.51
C GLY A 356 27.51 -15.45 -11.22
N GLY A 357 28.54 -16.14 -10.75
CA GLY A 357 28.48 -17.59 -10.51
C GLY A 357 27.53 -17.97 -9.37
N PHE A 358 27.34 -17.06 -8.41
CA PHE A 358 26.36 -17.24 -7.34
C PHE A 358 24.90 -17.27 -7.82
N LEU A 359 24.57 -16.75 -9.01
CA LEU A 359 23.18 -16.55 -9.40
C LEU A 359 22.44 -17.88 -9.52
N ASP A 360 23.07 -18.88 -10.14
CA ASP A 360 22.47 -20.17 -10.45
C ASP A 360 22.09 -20.92 -9.16
N ASP A 361 22.98 -20.95 -8.17
CA ASP A 361 22.72 -21.52 -6.85
C ASP A 361 21.61 -20.80 -6.08
N LEU A 362 21.51 -19.48 -6.27
CA LEU A 362 20.59 -18.65 -5.52
C LEU A 362 19.20 -18.57 -6.14
N ARG A 363 19.00 -19.04 -7.38
CA ARG A 363 17.71 -19.04 -8.07
C ARG A 363 16.64 -19.70 -7.21
N ALA A 364 15.55 -18.97 -6.98
CA ALA A 364 14.36 -19.51 -6.33
C ALA A 364 13.15 -18.62 -6.63
N PRO A 365 11.91 -19.14 -6.49
CA PRO A 365 10.72 -18.33 -6.66
C PRO A 365 10.74 -17.09 -5.77
N ARG A 366 10.25 -15.96 -6.31
CA ARG A 366 10.16 -14.67 -5.60
C ARG A 366 11.53 -14.07 -5.20
N ARG A 367 12.63 -14.51 -5.81
CA ARG A 367 13.94 -13.87 -5.71
C ARG A 367 14.21 -12.97 -6.90
N ILE A 368 14.89 -11.86 -6.67
CA ILE A 368 15.52 -11.01 -7.67
C ILE A 368 17.00 -11.02 -7.32
N ILE A 369 17.85 -11.40 -8.26
CA ILE A 369 19.27 -11.63 -8.02
C ILE A 369 20.04 -10.88 -9.09
N PHE A 370 21.02 -10.09 -8.69
CA PHE A 370 21.88 -9.41 -9.65
C PHE A 370 23.28 -9.23 -9.12
N SER A 371 24.24 -9.29 -10.04
CA SER A 371 25.66 -9.29 -9.76
C SER A 371 26.34 -8.07 -10.39
N ALA A 372 27.46 -7.65 -9.82
CA ALA A 372 28.30 -6.61 -10.39
C ALA A 372 29.16 -7.11 -11.55
N ALA A 373 29.40 -8.42 -11.60
CA ALA A 373 30.17 -9.07 -12.66
C ALA A 373 29.56 -10.42 -13.08
N GLY A 374 29.93 -10.90 -14.25
CA GLY A 374 29.67 -12.28 -14.67
C GLY A 374 30.53 -13.28 -13.89
N GLU A 375 30.23 -14.57 -14.01
CA GLU A 375 30.89 -15.64 -13.26
C GLU A 375 32.41 -15.69 -13.50
N GLN A 376 32.89 -15.31 -14.69
CA GLN A 376 34.30 -15.34 -15.06
C GLN A 376 34.95 -13.96 -15.17
N ARG A 377 34.36 -12.95 -14.53
CA ARG A 377 34.78 -11.55 -14.64
C ARG A 377 35.00 -10.92 -13.28
N VAL A 378 35.88 -9.92 -13.24
CA VAL A 378 36.09 -9.11 -12.04
C VAL A 378 35.08 -7.96 -11.98
N SER A 379 34.63 -7.61 -10.78
CA SER A 379 33.92 -6.36 -10.53
C SER A 379 34.93 -5.22 -10.33
N ARG A 380 34.45 -3.97 -10.29
CA ARG A 380 35.32 -2.78 -10.23
C ARG A 380 34.87 -1.80 -9.18
N ALA A 381 35.84 -1.09 -8.61
CA ALA A 381 35.58 0.14 -7.88
C ALA A 381 35.14 1.26 -8.84
N HIS A 382 34.26 2.13 -8.35
CA HIS A 382 33.85 3.33 -9.05
C HIS A 382 35.00 4.33 -9.12
N SER A 383 35.29 4.81 -10.33
CA SER A 383 36.31 5.83 -10.54
C SER A 383 35.67 7.21 -10.38
N ALA A 384 36.21 8.04 -9.49
CA ALA A 384 35.73 9.41 -9.33
C ALA A 384 35.83 10.20 -10.65
N SER A 385 34.94 11.18 -10.83
CA SER A 385 34.97 12.04 -12.02
C SER A 385 36.31 12.76 -12.12
N PRO A 386 36.86 12.95 -13.33
CA PRO A 386 38.01 13.83 -13.53
C PRO A 386 37.78 15.26 -13.01
N ALA A 387 36.52 15.69 -12.93
CA ALA A 387 36.15 17.00 -12.39
C ALA A 387 36.24 17.08 -10.85
N ASN A 388 36.12 15.94 -10.16
CA ASN A 388 36.21 15.84 -8.70
C ASN A 388 37.10 14.64 -8.32
N PRO A 389 38.41 14.70 -8.62
CA PRO A 389 39.30 13.57 -8.42
C PRO A 389 39.40 13.21 -6.93
N ARG A 390 39.35 11.91 -6.63
CA ARG A 390 39.58 11.38 -5.29
C ARG A 390 40.81 10.50 -5.26
N ALA A 391 41.57 10.59 -4.17
CA ALA A 391 42.77 9.77 -3.96
C ALA A 391 42.44 8.28 -3.76
N VAL A 392 41.26 7.96 -3.25
CA VAL A 392 40.75 6.58 -3.12
C VAL A 392 39.34 6.46 -3.72
N GLN A 393 39.03 5.29 -4.25
CA GLN A 393 37.71 5.01 -4.82
C GLN A 393 36.68 4.80 -3.70
N PRO A 394 35.61 5.61 -3.63
CA PRO A 394 34.68 5.59 -2.49
C PRO A 394 33.57 4.53 -2.60
N TYR A 395 33.32 3.93 -3.77
CA TYR A 395 32.20 3.01 -3.99
C TYR A 395 32.59 1.87 -4.95
N ASN A 396 31.79 0.80 -4.99
CA ASN A 396 31.82 -0.14 -6.12
C ASN A 396 31.00 0.40 -7.32
N GLU A 397 31.40 0.06 -8.54
CA GLU A 397 30.88 0.65 -9.78
C GLU A 397 29.38 0.38 -9.98
N ILE A 398 28.94 -0.88 -9.83
CA ILE A 398 27.55 -1.25 -10.04
C ILE A 398 26.67 -0.73 -8.91
N PHE A 399 27.12 -0.85 -7.68
CA PHE A 399 26.47 -0.27 -6.52
C PHE A 399 26.23 1.22 -6.68
N TYR A 400 27.27 1.98 -7.04
CA TYR A 400 27.22 3.44 -7.21
C TYR A 400 26.09 3.86 -8.15
N TRP A 401 25.99 3.22 -9.32
CA TRP A 401 24.95 3.55 -10.28
C TRP A 401 23.58 3.02 -9.90
N PHE A 402 23.51 1.86 -9.23
CA PHE A 402 22.27 1.31 -8.71
C PHE A 402 21.64 2.25 -7.68
N VAL A 403 22.41 2.73 -6.70
CA VAL A 403 21.89 3.68 -5.71
C VAL A 403 21.64 5.06 -6.32
N THR A 404 22.41 5.47 -7.34
CA THR A 404 22.12 6.70 -8.10
C THR A 404 20.72 6.66 -8.70
N ALA A 405 20.31 5.52 -9.28
CA ALA A 405 18.96 5.34 -9.79
C ALA A 405 17.89 5.43 -8.70
N LEU A 406 18.17 4.87 -7.51
CA LEU A 406 17.23 4.88 -6.38
C LEU A 406 17.09 6.27 -5.73
N LEU A 407 18.18 7.05 -5.69
CA LEU A 407 18.23 8.37 -5.08
C LEU A 407 17.77 9.48 -6.05
N GLY A 408 17.94 9.27 -7.36
CA GLY A 408 17.74 10.32 -8.38
C GLY A 408 18.92 11.30 -8.47
N GLU A 409 19.98 11.08 -7.69
CA GLU A 409 21.23 11.83 -7.64
C GLU A 409 22.37 10.88 -7.27
N THR A 410 23.61 11.26 -7.59
CA THR A 410 24.79 10.47 -7.23
C THR A 410 25.01 10.49 -5.72
N PRO A 411 25.42 9.37 -5.10
CA PRO A 411 25.54 9.25 -3.64
C PRO A 411 26.67 10.12 -3.05
N ASP A 412 27.49 10.74 -3.89
CA ASP A 412 28.58 11.62 -3.49
C ASP A 412 28.48 13.04 -4.06
N GLY A 413 27.35 13.35 -4.72
CA GLY A 413 27.07 14.65 -5.33
C GLY A 413 27.89 14.96 -6.59
N ASP A 414 28.66 14.01 -7.12
CA ASP A 414 29.49 14.22 -8.30
C ASP A 414 28.65 14.20 -9.60
N TYR A 415 29.06 14.98 -10.61
CA TYR A 415 28.43 14.97 -11.92
C TYR A 415 29.06 13.89 -12.79
N ALA A 416 28.25 12.93 -13.24
CA ALA A 416 28.74 11.83 -14.06
C ALA A 416 28.25 11.91 -15.51
N ALA A 417 29.05 11.38 -16.43
CA ALA A 417 28.70 11.21 -17.83
C ALA A 417 28.42 9.72 -18.11
N ASP A 418 27.54 9.43 -19.08
CA ASP A 418 27.29 8.07 -19.54
C ASP A 418 28.42 7.53 -20.43
N ARG A 419 28.27 6.30 -20.92
CA ARG A 419 29.26 5.63 -21.78
C ARG A 419 29.57 6.36 -23.09
N ASN A 420 28.70 7.27 -23.50
CA ASN A 420 28.83 8.05 -24.72
C ASN A 420 29.34 9.48 -24.44
N GLY A 421 29.69 9.79 -23.19
CA GLY A 421 30.13 11.11 -22.77
C GLY A 421 28.99 12.13 -22.64
N ALA A 422 27.73 11.70 -22.72
CA ALA A 422 26.60 12.58 -22.46
C ALA A 422 26.43 12.79 -20.95
N PRO A 423 26.03 13.99 -20.47
CA PRO A 423 25.65 14.16 -19.08
C PRO A 423 24.62 13.09 -18.71
N TRP A 424 24.82 12.39 -17.59
CA TRP A 424 23.81 11.46 -17.14
C TRP A 424 22.53 12.24 -16.83
N THR A 425 21.40 11.67 -17.22
CA THR A 425 20.08 12.21 -16.87
C THR A 425 19.53 11.40 -15.69
N PRO A 426 18.90 12.06 -14.70
CA PRO A 426 18.38 11.40 -13.50
C PRO A 426 17.19 10.48 -13.75
N ASN A 427 16.81 10.23 -15.01
CA ASN A 427 15.65 9.41 -15.32
C ASN A 427 16.00 7.92 -15.41
N ALA A 428 15.86 7.22 -14.28
CA ALA A 428 15.84 5.75 -14.21
C ALA A 428 14.42 5.16 -14.26
N ASP A 429 13.37 6.00 -14.23
CA ASP A 429 11.96 5.58 -14.41
C ASP A 429 11.69 5.42 -15.92
N TYR A 430 12.00 4.23 -16.43
CA TYR A 430 11.95 3.94 -17.86
C TYR A 430 10.53 3.66 -18.33
N ASP A 431 9.66 3.12 -17.48
CA ASP A 431 8.25 2.85 -17.81
C ASP A 431 7.31 4.06 -17.58
N GLY A 432 7.79 5.10 -16.88
CA GLY A 432 7.07 6.35 -16.65
C GLY A 432 5.97 6.23 -15.60
N ASN A 433 6.05 5.25 -14.70
CA ASN A 433 5.03 5.02 -13.67
C ASN A 433 5.19 5.94 -12.44
N GLY A 434 6.23 6.77 -12.41
CA GLY A 434 6.55 7.71 -11.34
C GLY A 434 7.39 7.11 -10.21
N ARG A 435 7.93 5.90 -10.37
CA ARG A 435 8.74 5.19 -9.37
C ARG A 435 9.82 4.36 -10.06
N VAL A 436 11.01 4.30 -9.45
CA VAL A 436 12.10 3.45 -9.92
C VAL A 436 12.01 2.07 -9.26
N SER A 437 11.79 1.05 -10.07
CA SER A 437 11.78 -0.37 -9.68
C SER A 437 13.19 -0.95 -9.53
N VAL A 438 13.32 -2.13 -8.93
CA VAL A 438 14.61 -2.84 -8.79
C VAL A 438 15.23 -3.12 -10.16
N PHE A 439 14.41 -3.54 -11.12
CA PHE A 439 14.86 -3.84 -12.48
C PHE A 439 15.34 -2.58 -13.22
N GLU A 440 14.62 -1.48 -13.08
CA GLU A 440 15.03 -0.19 -13.64
C GLU A 440 16.34 0.31 -13.04
N ALA A 441 16.51 0.21 -11.72
CA ALA A 441 17.75 0.57 -11.06
C ALA A 441 18.93 -0.29 -11.55
N PHE A 442 18.75 -1.60 -11.72
CA PHE A 442 19.75 -2.47 -12.31
C PHE A 442 20.06 -2.11 -13.77
N MET A 443 19.04 -1.87 -14.59
CA MET A 443 19.22 -1.54 -16.00
C MET A 443 19.89 -0.18 -16.18
N PHE A 444 19.60 0.77 -15.30
CA PHE A 444 20.33 2.02 -15.21
C PHE A 444 21.80 1.76 -14.84
N ALA A 445 22.06 0.96 -13.79
CA ALA A 445 23.42 0.63 -13.37
C ALA A 445 24.23 -0.03 -14.48
N ARG A 446 23.66 -1.02 -15.16
CA ARG A 446 24.26 -1.67 -16.31
C ARG A 446 24.44 -0.73 -17.49
N ARG A 447 23.53 0.23 -17.70
CA ARG A 447 23.66 1.21 -18.78
C ARG A 447 24.89 2.09 -18.58
N MET A 448 25.10 2.49 -17.31
CA MET A 448 26.14 3.41 -16.88
C MET A 448 27.48 2.72 -16.60
N ASN A 449 27.49 1.41 -16.34
CA ASN A 449 28.71 0.65 -16.13
C ASN A 449 29.62 0.73 -17.37
N LEU A 450 30.76 1.41 -17.20
CA LEU A 450 31.77 1.59 -18.26
C LEU A 450 32.85 0.51 -18.24
N LYS A 451 32.68 -0.50 -17.38
CA LYS A 451 33.71 -1.49 -17.08
C LYS A 451 33.38 -2.86 -17.68
N ASP A 452 34.38 -3.71 -17.70
CA ASP A 452 34.41 -5.04 -18.31
C ASP A 452 33.73 -6.14 -17.48
N GLY A 453 33.00 -5.79 -16.40
CA GLY A 453 32.45 -6.76 -15.46
C GLY A 453 31.31 -7.62 -16.02
N THR A 454 30.55 -7.16 -17.02
CA THR A 454 29.33 -7.83 -17.54
C THR A 454 28.35 -8.28 -16.46
N PRO A 455 27.66 -7.36 -15.76
CA PRO A 455 26.66 -7.66 -14.72
C PRO A 455 25.58 -8.63 -15.19
N TRP A 456 25.18 -9.58 -14.33
CA TRP A 456 24.10 -10.53 -14.59
C TRP A 456 22.87 -10.22 -13.75
N TYR A 457 21.73 -10.72 -14.22
CA TYR A 457 20.43 -10.56 -13.57
C TYR A 457 19.59 -11.81 -13.79
N GLU A 458 18.89 -12.19 -12.74
CA GLU A 458 17.86 -13.24 -12.74
C GLU A 458 16.71 -12.78 -11.85
N ASP A 459 15.47 -13.08 -12.24
CA ASP A 459 14.38 -13.06 -11.28
C ASP A 459 13.39 -14.22 -11.43
N ASN A 460 12.92 -14.68 -10.28
CA ASN A 460 11.80 -15.61 -10.15
C ASN A 460 12.03 -17.00 -10.78
N ASN A 461 13.20 -17.57 -10.52
CA ASN A 461 13.61 -18.93 -10.89
C ASN A 461 13.50 -19.19 -12.40
N GLN A 462 13.90 -18.22 -13.21
CA GLN A 462 13.94 -18.39 -14.67
C GLN A 462 15.29 -18.96 -15.11
N PRO A 463 15.29 -19.97 -16.00
CA PRO A 463 16.52 -20.53 -16.53
C PRO A 463 17.20 -19.57 -17.52
N GLY A 464 18.53 -19.43 -17.39
CA GLY A 464 19.38 -18.61 -18.23
C GLY A 464 19.64 -17.23 -17.63
N CYS A 465 20.78 -17.05 -16.97
CA CYS A 465 21.25 -15.74 -16.48
C CYS A 465 21.42 -14.78 -17.67
N ILE A 466 20.60 -13.73 -17.77
CA ILE A 466 20.61 -12.86 -18.94
C ILE A 466 21.55 -11.67 -18.72
N THR A 467 22.40 -11.44 -19.72
CA THR A 467 22.89 -10.11 -20.11
C THR A 467 21.73 -9.25 -20.65
N VAL A 468 20.72 -8.95 -19.82
CA VAL A 468 19.35 -8.50 -20.17
C VAL A 468 19.20 -7.59 -21.42
N THR A 469 18.77 -8.11 -22.57
CA THR A 469 18.41 -7.30 -23.77
C THR A 469 16.93 -6.92 -23.80
N VAL A 470 16.28 -6.84 -22.63
CA VAL A 470 14.82 -6.67 -22.48
C VAL A 470 14.46 -5.17 -22.48
N ASP A 471 13.39 -4.79 -23.19
CA ASP A 471 12.81 -3.44 -23.14
C ASP A 471 12.21 -3.21 -21.75
N THR A 472 12.80 -2.26 -21.01
CA THR A 472 12.38 -1.90 -19.65
C THR A 472 10.95 -1.40 -19.55
N ARG A 473 10.36 -0.91 -20.65
CA ARG A 473 8.97 -0.41 -20.68
C ARG A 473 7.93 -1.52 -20.72
N ASN A 474 8.29 -2.70 -21.23
CA ASN A 474 7.35 -3.79 -21.50
C ASN A 474 8.01 -5.14 -21.23
N VAL A 475 8.38 -5.39 -19.97
CA VAL A 475 8.85 -6.72 -19.56
C VAL A 475 7.66 -7.69 -19.58
N PRO A 476 7.70 -8.82 -20.30
CA PRO A 476 6.59 -9.77 -20.32
C PRO A 476 6.47 -10.57 -19.02
N GLU A 477 5.26 -10.95 -18.63
CA GLU A 477 5.04 -11.84 -17.48
C GLU A 477 5.77 -13.18 -17.65
N GLY A 478 6.47 -13.61 -16.59
CA GLY A 478 7.23 -14.86 -16.58
C GLY A 478 8.59 -14.78 -17.31
N ARG A 479 9.08 -13.59 -17.64
CA ARG A 479 10.45 -13.35 -18.13
C ARG A 479 11.28 -12.65 -17.05
N ASP A 480 12.60 -12.81 -17.15
CA ASP A 480 13.53 -12.04 -16.32
C ASP A 480 13.26 -10.54 -16.42
N GLY A 481 13.18 -9.93 -15.24
CA GLY A 481 12.86 -8.53 -15.02
C GLY A 481 11.38 -8.29 -14.73
N TRP A 482 10.50 -9.29 -14.87
CA TRP A 482 9.07 -9.09 -14.59
C TRP A 482 8.81 -8.87 -13.11
N LEU A 483 9.44 -9.67 -12.25
CA LEU A 483 9.30 -9.50 -10.81
C LEU A 483 9.99 -8.20 -10.37
N GLY A 484 11.18 -7.94 -10.90
CA GLY A 484 11.98 -6.75 -10.63
C GLY A 484 11.33 -5.44 -11.04
N SER A 485 10.66 -5.39 -12.20
CA SER A 485 9.94 -4.20 -12.70
C SER A 485 8.72 -3.84 -11.87
N ARG A 486 8.26 -4.76 -11.02
CA ARG A 486 7.13 -4.57 -10.10
C ARG A 486 7.54 -4.49 -8.64
N THR A 487 8.84 -4.58 -8.37
CA THR A 487 9.40 -4.57 -7.03
C THR A 487 10.05 -3.22 -6.75
N PHE A 488 9.74 -2.65 -5.59
CA PHE A 488 10.21 -1.35 -5.15
C PHE A 488 10.64 -1.43 -3.69
N PHE A 489 11.67 -0.66 -3.32
CA PHE A 489 12.10 -0.52 -1.93
C PHE A 489 11.18 0.38 -1.12
#